data_AF-A0A5C6C7U9-F1
#
_entry.id   AF-A0A5C6C7U9-F1
#
_cell.length_a   1.000
_cell.length_b   1.000
_cell.length_c   1.000
_cell.angle_alpha   90.00
_cell.angle_beta   90.00
_cell.angle_gamma   90.00
#
_symmetry.space_group_name_H-M   'P 1'
#
loop_
_entity.id
_entity.type
_entity.pdbx_description
1 polymer ?
#
loop_
_entity_poly.entity_id
_entity_poly.type
_entity_poly.pdbx_seq_one_letter_code
_entity_poly.pdbx_strand_id
1 'polypeptide(L)'
;MAEVEITTKNDAMAILKAANEDAPRERLIFYADCFCEYAEATENIERNGVIVANPRTGAPMQNPYLTVRERAMAKLKPMMRRINGDALWAKIDVLTD
;
A
#
# COMPACT_ATOMS: atom_id res chain seq x y z
N MET A 1 16.85 6.18 8.86
CA MET A 1 15.61 6.73 8.28
C MET A 1 15.49 6.11 6.90
N ALA A 2 14.74 5.03 6.78
CA ALA A 2 14.55 4.37 5.50
C ALA A 2 13.50 5.17 4.72
N GLU A 3 13.87 5.61 3.52
CA GLU A 3 13.03 6.40 2.63
C GLU A 3 12.09 5.43 1.92
N VAL A 4 10.79 5.45 2.24
CA VAL A 4 9.80 4.69 1.47
C VAL A 4 9.80 5.26 0.06
N GLU A 5 10.41 4.56 -0.89
CA GLU A 5 10.33 4.92 -2.30
C GLU A 5 8.89 4.64 -2.74
N ILE A 6 8.02 5.65 -2.65
CA ILE A 6 6.61 5.56 -3.05
C ILE A 6 6.59 5.11 -4.51
N THR A 7 6.21 3.85 -4.72
CA THR A 7 6.06 3.30 -6.06
C THR A 7 4.88 4.01 -6.70
N THR A 8 5.14 4.79 -7.76
CA THR A 8 4.05 5.45 -8.47
C THR A 8 3.14 4.39 -9.09
N LYS A 9 1.87 4.72 -9.33
CA LYS A 9 0.94 3.78 -9.98
C LYS A 9 1.48 3.23 -11.30
N ASN A 10 2.23 4.04 -12.05
CA ASN A 10 2.83 3.63 -13.32
C ASN A 10 3.93 2.57 -13.11
N ASP A 11 4.77 2.75 -12.09
CA ASP A 11 5.81 1.79 -11.74
C ASP A 11 5.20 0.48 -11.23
N ALA A 12 4.18 0.58 -10.37
CA ALA A 12 3.43 -0.58 -9.89
C ALA A 12 2.80 -1.35 -11.05
N MET A 13 2.21 -0.64 -12.03
CA MET A 13 1.65 -1.25 -13.22
C MET A 13 2.70 -1.92 -14.11
N ALA A 14 3.88 -1.33 -14.27
CA ALA A 14 4.97 -1.93 -15.04
C ALA A 14 5.44 -3.25 -14.40
N ILE A 15 5.66 -3.25 -13.08
CA ILE A 15 6.05 -4.43 -12.30
C ILE A 15 4.97 -5.51 -12.41
N LEU A 16 3.71 -5.14 -12.18
CA LEU A 16 2.59 -6.08 -12.22
C LEU A 16 2.38 -6.66 -13.63
N LYS A 17 2.51 -5.85 -14.68
CA LYS A 17 2.35 -6.35 -16.05
C LYS A 17 3.47 -7.34 -16.43
N ALA A 18 4.70 -7.07 -16.01
CA ALA A 18 5.83 -7.98 -16.24
C ALA A 18 5.65 -9.32 -15.51
N ALA A 19 5.10 -9.31 -14.29
CA ALA A 19 4.87 -10.51 -13.49
C ALA A 19 3.57 -11.27 -13.83
N ASN A 20 2.66 -10.66 -14.60
CA ASN A 20 1.32 -11.17 -14.88
C ASN A 20 0.92 -10.92 -16.34
N GLU A 21 1.64 -11.54 -17.28
CA GLU A 21 1.45 -11.28 -18.72
C GLU A 21 0.01 -11.50 -19.19
N ASP A 22 -0.64 -12.57 -18.72
CA ASP A 22 -2.00 -12.98 -19.11
C ASP A 22 -3.12 -12.34 -18.28
N ALA A 23 -2.79 -11.56 -17.24
CA ALA A 23 -3.81 -10.97 -16.38
C ALA A 23 -4.54 -9.81 -17.09
N PRO A 24 -5.87 -9.70 -16.93
CA PRO A 24 -6.64 -8.57 -17.45
C PRO A 24 -6.10 -7.24 -16.90
N ARG A 25 -5.93 -6.25 -17.78
CA ARG A 25 -5.33 -4.96 -17.43
C ARG A 25 -6.10 -4.24 -16.32
N GLU A 26 -7.43 -4.33 -16.33
CA GLU A 26 -8.31 -3.73 -15.34
C GLU A 26 -8.06 -4.30 -13.94
N ARG A 27 -7.77 -5.60 -13.86
CA ARG A 27 -7.42 -6.27 -12.59
C ARG A 27 -6.08 -5.78 -12.06
N LEU A 28 -5.09 -5.61 -12.95
CA LEU A 28 -3.78 -5.06 -12.58
C LEU A 28 -3.89 -3.61 -12.11
N ILE A 29 -4.70 -2.78 -12.78
CA ILE A 29 -4.98 -1.41 -12.35
C ILE A 29 -5.59 -1.38 -10.96
N PHE A 30 -6.64 -2.18 -10.75
CA PHE A 30 -7.32 -2.21 -9.46
C PHE A 30 -6.39 -2.71 -8.33
N TYR A 31 -5.53 -3.69 -8.63
CA TYR A 31 -4.50 -4.14 -7.69
C TYR A 31 -3.50 -3.01 -7.38
N ALA A 32 -2.96 -2.34 -8.40
CA ALA A 32 -2.02 -1.24 -8.25
C ALA A 32 -2.60 -0.09 -7.41
N ASP A 33 -3.85 0.29 -7.67
CA ASP A 33 -4.55 1.32 -6.90
C ASP A 33 -4.65 0.96 -5.41
N CYS A 34 -5.12 -0.25 -5.12
CA CYS A 34 -5.23 -0.70 -3.73
C CYS A 34 -3.86 -0.82 -3.05
N PHE A 35 -2.82 -1.23 -3.80
CA PHE A 35 -1.46 -1.32 -3.29
C PHE A 35 -0.89 0.06 -2.94
N CYS A 36 -1.04 1.06 -3.81
CA CYS A 36 -0.59 2.42 -3.54
C CYS A 36 -1.33 3.02 -2.32
N GLU A 37 -2.65 2.81 -2.20
CA GLU A 37 -3.41 3.22 -1.00
C GLU A 37 -2.83 2.57 0.29
N TYR A 38 -2.51 1.28 0.22
CA TYR A 38 -1.90 0.55 1.33
C TYR A 38 -0.51 1.10 1.69
N ALA A 39 0.33 1.33 0.69
CA ALA A 39 1.70 1.81 0.86
C ALA A 39 1.74 3.20 1.50
N GLU A 40 0.96 4.14 0.96
CA GLU A 40 0.84 5.50 1.51
C GLU A 40 0.34 5.49 2.96
N ALA A 41 -0.69 4.68 3.25
CA ALA A 41 -1.22 4.58 4.60
C ALA A 41 -0.24 3.94 5.58
N THR A 42 0.53 2.96 5.12
CA THR A 42 1.56 2.31 5.92
C THR A 42 2.68 3.28 6.25
N GLU A 43 3.18 4.03 5.26
CA GLU A 43 4.18 5.08 5.47
C GLU A 43 3.69 6.14 6.47
N ASN A 44 2.44 6.58 6.37
CA ASN A 44 1.88 7.53 7.33
C ASN A 44 1.88 6.99 8.77
N ILE A 45 1.47 5.72 8.94
CA ILE A 45 1.40 5.07 10.25
C ILE A 45 2.80 4.84 10.81
N GLU A 46 3.77 4.47 9.99
CA GLU A 46 5.17 4.31 10.43
C GLU A 46 5.78 5.64 10.86
N ARG A 47 5.51 6.71 10.12
CA ARG A 47 6.03 8.05 10.44
C ARG A 47 5.38 8.67 11.68
N ASN A 48 4.07 8.51 11.85
CA ASN A 48 3.29 9.25 12.88
C ASN A 48 2.83 8.38 14.04
N GLY A 49 2.92 7.05 13.91
CA GLY A 49 2.38 6.09 14.86
C GLY A 49 0.89 5.80 14.66
N VAL A 50 0.41 4.84 15.44
CA VAL A 50 -0.99 4.36 15.43
C VAL A 50 -1.95 5.26 16.22
N ILE A 51 -1.43 6.11 17.11
CA ILE A 51 -2.17 7.12 17.86
C ILE A 51 -1.58 8.49 17.51
N VAL A 52 -2.43 9.43 17.13
CA VAL A 52 -2.06 10.80 16.73
C VAL A 52 -2.88 11.81 17.52
N ALA A 53 -2.39 13.05 17.62
CA ALA A 53 -3.16 14.13 18.23
C ALA A 53 -4.26 14.61 17.26
N ASN A 54 -5.47 14.82 17.77
CA ASN A 54 -6.54 15.46 17.01
C ASN A 54 -6.14 16.90 16.65
N PRO A 55 -6.15 17.31 15.37
CA PRO A 55 -5.67 18.63 14.96
C PRO A 55 -6.47 19.80 15.54
N ARG A 56 -7.73 19.55 15.94
CA ARG A 56 -8.62 20.58 16.49
C ARG A 56 -8.56 20.66 18.01
N THR A 57 -8.41 19.53 18.70
CA THR A 57 -8.55 19.46 20.18
C THR A 57 -7.28 19.06 20.91
N GLY A 58 -6.27 18.55 20.22
CA GLY A 58 -5.04 18.01 20.81
C GLY A 58 -5.22 16.66 21.54
N ALA A 59 -6.45 16.16 21.68
CA ALA A 59 -6.72 14.89 22.33
C ALA A 59 -6.16 13.71 21.51
N PRO A 60 -5.68 12.64 22.16
CA PRO A 60 -5.23 11.45 21.45
C PRO A 60 -6.39 10.78 20.72
N MET A 61 -6.17 10.40 19.47
CA MET A 61 -7.11 9.65 18.65
C MET A 61 -6.38 8.59 17.80
N GLN A 62 -7.12 7.60 17.33
CA GLN A 62 -6.56 6.61 16.39
C GLN A 62 -6.16 7.29 15.08
N ASN A 63 -5.00 6.91 14.52
CA ASN A 63 -4.56 7.42 13.23
C ASN A 63 -5.60 7.06 12.14
N PRO A 64 -6.20 8.05 11.43
CA PRO A 64 -7.20 7.79 10.40
C PRO A 64 -6.70 6.87 9.28
N TYR A 65 -5.39 6.85 9.01
CA TYR A 65 -4.78 5.98 8.00
C TYR A 65 -4.84 4.49 8.37
N LEU A 66 -5.09 4.13 9.62
CA LEU A 66 -5.34 2.73 10.00
C LEU A 66 -6.55 2.16 9.25
N THR A 67 -7.63 2.93 9.15
CA THR A 67 -8.83 2.51 8.42
C THR A 67 -8.56 2.42 6.91
N VAL A 68 -7.72 3.31 6.37
CA VAL A 68 -7.32 3.29 4.95
C VAL A 68 -6.52 2.02 4.65
N ARG A 69 -5.47 1.75 5.44
CA ARG A 69 -4.62 0.56 5.31
C ARG A 69 -5.43 -0.73 5.39
N GLU A 70 -6.34 -0.84 6.36
CA GLU A 70 -7.20 -2.01 6.54
C GLU A 70 -8.14 -2.24 5.35
N ARG A 71 -8.78 -1.19 4.84
CA ARG A 71 -9.66 -1.28 3.67
C ARG A 71 -8.90 -1.66 2.40
N ALA A 72 -7.73 -1.06 2.18
CA ALA A 72 -6.86 -1.40 1.05
C ALA A 72 -6.44 -2.87 1.12
N MET A 73 -5.97 -3.33 2.28
CA MET A 73 -5.57 -4.72 2.50
C MET A 73 -6.73 -5.71 2.33
N ALA A 74 -7.94 -5.34 2.77
CA ALA A 74 -9.14 -6.16 2.57
C ALA A 74 -9.48 -6.36 1.07
N LYS A 75 -9.23 -5.35 0.23
CA LYS A 75 -9.38 -5.46 -1.24
C LYS A 75 -8.24 -6.27 -1.87
N LEU A 76 -7.01 -6.11 -1.39
CA LEU A 76 -5.82 -6.81 -1.91
C LEU A 76 -5.84 -8.32 -1.64
N LYS A 77 -6.13 -8.72 -0.40
CA LYS A 77 -6.13 -10.13 0.04
C LYS A 77 -6.81 -11.12 -0.92
N PRO A 78 -8.05 -10.90 -1.40
CA PRO A 78 -8.70 -11.83 -2.33
C PRO A 78 -8.00 -11.88 -3.70
N MET A 79 -7.26 -10.84 -4.10
CA MET A 79 -6.54 -10.78 -5.37
C MET A 79 -5.14 -11.39 -5.30
N MET A 80 -4.51 -11.46 -4.13
CA MET A 80 -3.13 -11.99 -3.96
C MET A 80 -2.98 -13.45 -4.42
N ARG A 81 -4.07 -14.22 -4.52
CA ARG A 81 -4.05 -15.58 -5.08
C ARG A 81 -4.04 -15.64 -6.60
N ARG A 82 -4.34 -14.52 -7.27
CA ARG A 82 -4.58 -14.44 -8.73
C ARG A 82 -3.63 -13.48 -9.43
N ILE A 83 -2.97 -12.61 -8.67
CA ILE A 83 -2.00 -11.64 -9.14
C ILE A 83 -0.69 -11.91 -8.40
N ASN A 84 0.35 -12.24 -9.16
CA ASN A 84 1.72 -12.28 -8.68
C ASN A 84 2.19 -10.84 -8.41
N GLY A 85 2.22 -10.46 -7.14
CA GLY A 85 2.62 -9.13 -6.68
C GLY A 85 4.00 -9.11 -6.02
N ASP A 86 4.74 -10.22 -5.98
CA ASP A 86 5.89 -10.38 -5.07
C ASP A 86 6.96 -9.31 -5.29
N ALA A 87 7.31 -9.02 -6.55
CA ALA A 87 8.26 -7.96 -6.89
C ALA A 87 7.77 -6.55 -6.50
N LEU A 88 6.46 -6.35 -6.43
CA LEU A 88 5.86 -5.08 -5.98
C LEU A 88 5.88 -4.99 -4.45
N TRP A 89 5.56 -6.07 -3.73
CA TRP A 89 5.63 -6.11 -2.26
C TRP A 89 7.06 -6.01 -1.72
N ALA A 90 8.04 -6.58 -2.44
CA ALA A 90 9.45 -6.45 -2.10
C ALA A 90 9.92 -4.98 -2.07
N LYS A 91 9.24 -4.05 -2.75
CA LYS A 91 9.55 -2.61 -2.65
C LYS A 91 9.22 -2.01 -1.28
N ILE A 92 8.37 -2.65 -0.49
CA ILE A 92 8.04 -2.24 0.88
C ILE A 92 8.98 -2.91 1.89
N ASP A 93 9.27 -4.21 1.71
CA ASP A 93 10.03 -5.02 2.69
C ASP A 93 11.51 -4.62 2.82
N VAL A 94 12.10 -3.97 1.81
CA VAL A 94 13.49 -3.46 1.84
C VAL A 94 13.70 -2.37 2.91
N LEU A 95 12.65 -1.95 3.62
CA LEU A 95 12.68 -0.90 4.65
C LEU A 95 12.59 -1.45 6.08
N THR A 96 12.49 -2.77 6.24
CA THR A 96 12.38 -3.47 7.53
C THR A 96 13.66 -4.19 8.00
N ASP A 97 14.74 -4.15 7.23
CA ASP A 97 16.08 -4.66 7.60
C ASP A 97 17.10 -3.54 7.87
#